data_AF-C2ESL7-F1
#
_entry.id   AF-C2ESL7-F1
#
_cell.length_a   1.000
_cell.length_b   1.000
_cell.length_c   1.000
_cell.angle_alpha   90.00
_cell.angle_beta   90.00
_cell.angle_gamma   90.00
#
_symmetry.space_group_name_H-M   'P 1'
#
loop_
_entity.id
_entity.type
_entity.pdbx_description
1 polymer ?
#
loop_
_entity_poly.entity_id
_entity_poly.type
_entity_poly.pdbx_seq_one_letter_code
_entity_poly.pdbx_strand_id
1 'polypeptide(L)'
;MKKVKLFLSLAISLLTIVGLTSKAHAVTHYVQFSTPTIFVHGWGNSSHAEEKMANAARDAGVTKIIVRANVDKNGKVTFNRRILANTVNPIVEVNLEDNKLANYQNNYAKRYHLLVIIMG
;
A
#
# COMPACT_ATOMS: atom_id res chain seq x y z
N MET A 1 -6.00 -29.35 47.40
CA MET A 1 -5.16 -29.62 46.21
C MET A 1 -5.86 -29.39 44.87
N LYS A 2 -7.11 -29.88 44.64
CA LYS A 2 -7.84 -29.64 43.38
C LYS A 2 -8.06 -28.15 43.04
N LYS A 3 -8.43 -27.33 44.03
CA LYS A 3 -8.63 -25.88 43.84
C LYS A 3 -7.34 -25.16 43.43
N VAL A 4 -6.20 -25.53 44.03
CA VAL A 4 -4.88 -24.96 43.70
C VAL A 4 -4.45 -25.33 42.27
N LYS A 5 -4.70 -26.57 41.83
CA LYS A 5 -4.45 -26.99 40.44
C LYS A 5 -5.31 -26.23 39.41
N LEU A 6 -6.57 -25.92 39.77
CA LEU A 6 -7.48 -25.15 38.93
C LEU A 6 -7.04 -23.68 38.77
N PHE A 7 -6.58 -23.05 39.86
CA PHE A 7 -6.04 -21.68 39.79
C PHE A 7 -4.75 -21.62 38.98
N LEU A 8 -3.88 -22.62 39.12
CA LEU A 8 -2.62 -22.70 38.37
C LEU A 8 -2.87 -22.86 36.86
N SER A 9 -3.84 -23.69 36.46
CA SER A 9 -4.20 -23.85 35.04
C SER A 9 -4.80 -22.58 34.43
N LEU A 10 -5.61 -21.85 35.21
CA LEU A 10 -6.22 -20.60 34.73
C LEU A 10 -5.16 -19.50 34.55
N ALA A 11 -4.20 -19.41 35.47
CA ALA A 11 -3.09 -18.46 35.37
C ALA A 11 -2.21 -18.72 34.14
N ILE A 12 -1.88 -20.00 33.85
CA ILE A 12 -1.10 -20.39 32.67
C ILE A 12 -1.85 -20.04 31.38
N SER A 13 -3.16 -20.32 31.32
CA SER A 13 -3.99 -19.97 30.16
C SER A 13 -4.13 -18.47 29.97
N LEU A 14 -4.06 -17.65 31.03
CA LEU A 14 -4.10 -16.20 30.91
C LEU A 14 -2.77 -15.65 30.38
N LEU A 15 -1.64 -16.23 30.82
CA LEU A 15 -0.31 -15.84 30.33
C LEU A 15 -0.11 -16.14 28.83
N THR A 16 -0.65 -17.26 28.33
CA THR A 16 -0.55 -17.59 26.90
C THR A 16 -1.33 -16.61 26.02
N ILE A 17 -2.48 -16.11 26.49
CA ILE A 17 -3.29 -15.12 25.75
C ILE A 17 -2.56 -13.78 25.63
N VAL A 18 -1.85 -13.34 26.68
CA VAL A 18 -1.11 -12.06 26.67
C VAL A 18 0.09 -12.11 25.73
N GLY A 19 0.80 -13.26 25.66
CA GLY A 19 2.00 -13.43 24.82
C GLY A 19 1.75 -13.39 23.30
N LEU A 20 0.52 -13.57 22.82
CA LEU A 20 0.19 -13.49 21.39
C LEU A 20 0.03 -12.03 20.88
N THR A 21 0.10 -11.02 21.75
CA THR A 21 -0.21 -9.63 21.39
C THR A 21 1.01 -8.76 21.08
N SER A 22 2.15 -9.37 20.77
CA SER A 22 3.36 -8.65 20.34
C SER A 22 3.10 -7.93 19.00
N LYS A 23 2.73 -6.65 19.07
CA LYS A 23 2.72 -5.76 17.91
C LYS A 23 4.18 -5.48 17.54
N ALA A 24 4.56 -5.74 16.29
CA ALA A 24 5.86 -5.33 15.79
C ALA A 24 6.00 -3.81 15.98
N HIS A 25 7.11 -3.36 16.58
CA HIS A 25 7.41 -1.93 16.68
C HIS A 25 7.65 -1.40 15.26
N ALA A 26 6.74 -0.56 14.78
CA ALA A 26 6.91 0.14 13.52
C ALA A 26 8.11 1.10 13.62
N VAL A 27 8.93 1.16 12.57
CA VAL A 27 9.96 2.20 12.44
C VAL A 27 9.27 3.55 12.45
N THR A 28 9.57 4.41 13.42
CA THR A 28 8.91 5.71 13.61
C THR A 28 9.55 6.84 12.82
N HIS A 29 10.73 6.61 12.23
CA HIS A 29 11.51 7.62 11.51
C HIS A 29 11.52 7.30 10.01
N TYR A 30 10.65 7.99 9.28
CA TYR A 30 10.62 7.92 7.81
C TYR A 30 11.35 9.11 7.22
N VAL A 31 12.15 8.88 6.18
CA VAL A 31 12.68 9.97 5.35
C VAL A 31 11.49 10.74 4.78
N GLN A 32 11.49 12.05 4.99
CA GLN A 32 10.43 12.94 4.51
C GLN A 32 10.89 13.53 3.19
N PHE A 33 10.26 13.14 2.09
CA PHE A 33 10.58 13.67 0.76
C PHE A 33 9.30 13.90 -0.04
N SER A 34 9.33 14.80 -1.01
CA SER A 34 8.19 15.02 -1.91
C SER A 34 8.11 14.02 -3.07
N THR A 35 9.09 13.10 -3.17
CA THR A 35 9.13 12.07 -4.20
C THR A 35 8.02 11.04 -3.94
N PRO A 36 7.13 10.79 -4.92
CA PRO A 36 6.06 9.83 -4.74
C PRO A 36 6.55 8.39 -4.74
N THR A 37 5.89 7.54 -3.95
CA THR A 37 5.94 6.08 -4.11
C THR A 37 4.81 5.64 -5.03
N ILE A 38 5.13 4.91 -6.09
CA ILE A 38 4.17 4.48 -7.10
C ILE A 38 3.88 2.99 -6.93
N PHE A 39 2.61 2.65 -6.70
CA PHE A 39 2.10 1.28 -6.74
C PHE A 39 1.45 1.00 -8.09
N VAL A 40 1.88 -0.08 -8.74
CA VAL A 40 1.34 -0.52 -10.03
C VAL A 40 0.99 -1.99 -9.93
N HIS A 41 -0.26 -2.32 -10.28
CA HIS A 41 -0.73 -3.70 -10.21
C HIS A 41 -0.22 -4.58 -11.35
N GLY A 42 -0.23 -5.88 -11.11
CA GLY A 42 0.10 -6.91 -12.09
C GLY A 42 -1.03 -7.22 -13.08
N TRP A 43 -0.76 -8.19 -13.95
CA TRP A 43 -1.69 -8.67 -14.98
C TRP A 43 -3.01 -9.18 -14.38
N GLY A 44 -4.14 -8.77 -14.97
CA GLY A 44 -5.49 -9.18 -14.58
C GLY A 44 -5.97 -8.61 -13.25
N ASN A 45 -5.20 -7.74 -12.61
CA ASN A 45 -5.50 -7.19 -11.29
C ASN A 45 -5.95 -5.71 -11.39
N SER A 46 -6.14 -5.03 -10.26
CA SER A 46 -6.48 -3.60 -10.21
C SER A 46 -5.77 -2.94 -9.03
N SER A 47 -5.84 -1.62 -8.94
CA SER A 47 -5.28 -0.85 -7.81
C SER A 47 -5.77 -1.31 -6.44
N HIS A 48 -6.87 -2.08 -6.37
CA HIS A 48 -7.38 -2.64 -5.12
C HIS A 48 -6.42 -3.65 -4.48
N ALA A 49 -5.53 -4.27 -5.26
CA ALA A 49 -4.57 -5.23 -4.72
C ALA A 49 -3.49 -4.55 -3.87
N GLU A 50 -3.14 -3.31 -4.19
CA GLU A 50 -2.11 -2.53 -3.51
C GLU A 50 -2.69 -1.67 -2.38
N GLU A 51 -4.03 -1.53 -2.32
CA GLU A 51 -4.75 -0.69 -1.36
C GLU A 51 -4.42 -1.04 0.10
N LYS A 52 -4.20 -2.32 0.42
CA LYS A 52 -3.79 -2.73 1.78
C LYS A 52 -2.42 -2.18 2.16
N MET A 53 -1.48 -2.15 1.23
CA MET A 53 -0.13 -1.63 1.47
C MET A 53 -0.14 -0.11 1.61
N ALA A 54 -0.86 0.58 0.71
CA ALA A 54 -0.97 2.03 0.75
C ALA A 54 -1.66 2.51 2.04
N ASN A 55 -2.74 1.84 2.44
CA ASN A 55 -3.43 2.13 3.70
C ASN A 55 -2.56 1.81 4.90
N ALA A 56 -1.81 0.69 4.92
CA ALA A 56 -0.89 0.39 6.01
C ALA A 56 0.19 1.48 6.19
N ALA A 57 0.72 2.01 5.08
CA ALA A 57 1.68 3.11 5.11
C ALA A 57 1.06 4.41 5.64
N ARG A 58 -0.18 4.72 5.22
CA ARG A 58 -0.93 5.88 5.76
C ARG A 58 -1.20 5.72 7.26
N ASP A 59 -1.67 4.56 7.68
CA ASP A 59 -2.05 4.28 9.06
C ASP A 59 -0.82 4.25 9.99
N ALA A 60 0.36 3.92 9.44
CA ALA A 60 1.66 4.07 10.12
C ALA A 60 2.20 5.51 10.15
N GLY A 61 1.49 6.48 9.53
CA GLY A 61 1.90 7.88 9.49
C GLY A 61 2.98 8.22 8.46
N VAL A 62 3.32 7.30 7.56
CA VAL A 62 4.33 7.53 6.49
C VAL A 62 3.86 8.62 5.52
N THR A 63 2.57 8.59 5.19
CA THR A 63 1.95 9.49 4.23
C THR A 63 0.59 9.98 4.74
N LYS A 64 0.17 11.15 4.25
CA LYS A 64 -1.18 11.69 4.47
C LYS A 64 -2.05 11.62 3.21
N ILE A 65 -1.48 11.20 2.07
CA ILE A 65 -2.13 11.26 0.76
C ILE A 65 -1.91 9.97 -0.03
N ILE A 66 -3.02 9.44 -0.55
CA ILE A 66 -3.01 8.36 -1.54
C ILE A 66 -3.83 8.87 -2.72
N VAL A 67 -3.21 9.02 -3.88
CA VAL A 67 -3.86 9.48 -5.12
C VAL A 67 -4.00 8.31 -6.07
N ARG A 68 -5.15 8.22 -6.74
CA ARG A 68 -5.35 7.23 -7.80
C ARG A 68 -5.13 7.88 -9.15
N ALA A 69 -4.18 7.32 -9.91
CA ALA A 69 -3.93 7.63 -11.30
C ALA A 69 -4.63 6.57 -12.16
N ASN A 70 -5.74 6.92 -12.80
CA ASN A 70 -6.44 6.04 -13.73
C ASN A 70 -5.86 6.23 -15.12
N VAL A 71 -5.46 5.13 -15.73
CA VAL A 71 -4.90 5.09 -17.08
C VAL A 71 -5.89 4.36 -17.97
N ASP A 72 -6.45 5.08 -18.94
CA ASP A 72 -7.36 4.48 -19.91
C ASP A 72 -6.61 3.61 -20.94
N LYS A 73 -7.37 2.90 -21.77
CA LYS A 73 -6.83 2.01 -22.82
C LYS A 73 -5.94 2.72 -23.84
N ASN A 74 -6.09 4.04 -23.99
CA ASN A 74 -5.29 4.86 -24.90
C ASN A 74 -4.04 5.45 -24.21
N GLY A 75 -3.84 5.19 -22.91
CA GLY A 75 -2.73 5.71 -22.12
C GLY A 75 -2.98 7.10 -21.53
N LYS A 76 -4.20 7.64 -21.59
CA LYS A 76 -4.53 8.92 -20.96
C LYS A 76 -4.61 8.74 -19.45
N VAL A 77 -3.92 9.60 -18.71
CA VAL A 77 -3.90 9.61 -17.25
C VAL A 77 -4.92 10.61 -16.71
N THR A 78 -5.71 10.19 -15.73
CA THR A 78 -6.57 11.07 -14.92
C THR A 78 -6.34 10.82 -13.44
N PHE A 79 -6.34 11.88 -12.63
CA PHE A 79 -6.16 11.78 -11.19
C PHE A 79 -7.49 12.02 -10.48
N ASN A 80 -7.78 11.20 -9.46
CA ASN A 80 -8.98 11.43 -8.64
C ASN A 80 -8.88 12.69 -7.76
N ARG A 81 -7.65 13.17 -7.50
CA ARG A 81 -7.36 14.41 -6.76
C ARG A 81 -5.96 14.92 -7.08
N ARG A 82 -5.70 16.19 -6.78
CA ARG A 82 -4.38 16.80 -6.98
C ARG A 82 -3.41 16.44 -5.84
N ILE A 83 -2.14 16.25 -6.17
CA ILE A 83 -1.03 16.24 -5.21
C ILE A 83 -0.48 17.65 -5.12
N LEU A 84 -0.46 18.23 -3.92
CA LEU A 84 0.10 19.57 -3.72
C LEU A 84 1.64 19.50 -3.72
N ALA A 85 2.29 20.57 -4.18
CA ALA A 85 3.73 20.70 -4.05
C ALA A 85 4.17 20.54 -2.58
N ASN A 86 5.33 19.93 -2.35
CA ASN A 86 5.89 19.64 -1.02
C ASN A 86 5.04 18.70 -0.16
N THR A 87 4.08 17.97 -0.75
CA THR A 87 3.41 16.91 0.00
C THR A 87 4.43 15.84 0.37
N VAL A 88 4.47 15.46 1.64
CA VAL A 88 5.40 14.46 2.16
C VAL A 88 4.94 13.06 1.77
N ASN A 89 5.89 12.29 1.22
CA ASN A 89 5.81 10.88 0.87
C ASN A 89 4.48 10.52 0.19
N PRO A 90 4.09 11.21 -0.90
CA PRO A 90 2.80 10.92 -1.52
C PRO A 90 2.80 9.50 -2.10
N ILE A 91 1.69 8.78 -1.94
CA ILE A 91 1.51 7.48 -2.59
C ILE A 91 0.60 7.67 -3.80
N VAL A 92 1.01 7.11 -4.94
CA VAL A 92 0.21 7.06 -6.15
C VAL A 92 -0.12 5.61 -6.48
N GLU A 93 -1.41 5.27 -6.48
CA GLU A 93 -1.90 3.99 -6.96
C GLU A 93 -2.31 4.11 -8.42
N VAL A 94 -1.67 3.33 -9.28
CA VAL A 94 -1.96 3.32 -10.72
C VAL A 94 -2.99 2.25 -11.00
N ASN A 95 -4.12 2.65 -11.56
CA ASN A 95 -5.15 1.74 -12.06
C ASN A 95 -5.10 1.72 -13.60
N LEU A 96 -4.70 0.58 -14.17
CA LEU A 96 -4.65 0.35 -15.60
C LEU A 96 -5.97 -0.27 -16.05
N GLU A 97 -6.74 0.44 -16.89
CA GLU A 97 -8.03 -0.07 -17.38
C GLU A 97 -7.85 -1.32 -18.27
N ASP A 98 -6.79 -1.36 -19.08
CA ASP A 98 -6.34 -2.57 -19.76
C ASP A 98 -5.42 -3.39 -18.83
N ASN A 99 -6.01 -3.96 -17.78
CA ASN A 99 -5.26 -4.68 -16.76
C ASN A 99 -4.65 -6.01 -17.22
N LYS A 100 -5.10 -6.54 -18.37
CA LYS A 100 -4.48 -7.71 -19.02
C LYS A 100 -3.35 -7.30 -19.96
N LEU A 101 -3.11 -6.00 -20.14
CA LEU A 101 -2.02 -5.46 -20.95
C LEU A 101 -1.96 -6.13 -22.35
N ALA A 102 -3.11 -6.56 -22.89
CA ALA A 102 -3.16 -7.40 -24.09
C ALA A 102 -2.56 -6.65 -25.29
N ASN A 103 -2.71 -5.32 -25.29
CA ASN A 103 -2.15 -4.43 -26.30
C ASN A 103 -0.69 -3.98 -26.03
N TYR A 104 -0.13 -4.32 -24.87
CA TYR A 104 1.23 -3.93 -24.45
C TYR A 104 2.25 -5.06 -24.57
N GLN A 105 1.83 -6.30 -24.91
CA GLN A 105 2.72 -7.47 -25.05
C GLN A 105 3.90 -7.23 -26.00
N ASN A 106 3.75 -6.32 -26.97
CA ASN A 106 4.80 -6.00 -27.95
C ASN A 106 5.51 -4.65 -27.70
N ASN A 107 5.18 -3.91 -26.64
CA ASN A 107 5.74 -2.56 -26.42
C ASN A 107 5.91 -2.19 -24.94
N TYR A 108 6.87 -2.86 -24.29
CA TYR A 108 7.31 -2.55 -22.92
C TYR A 108 7.71 -1.06 -22.74
N ALA A 109 8.24 -0.42 -23.79
CA ALA A 109 8.58 1.01 -23.78
C ALA A 109 7.41 1.92 -23.41
N LYS A 110 6.17 1.60 -23.84
CA LYS A 110 4.99 2.38 -23.46
C LYS A 110 4.63 2.25 -21.98
N ARG A 111 4.90 1.10 -21.33
CA ARG A 111 4.74 0.94 -19.88
C ARG A 111 5.70 1.84 -19.11
N TYR A 112 6.95 1.93 -19.55
CA TYR A 112 7.93 2.83 -18.93
C TYR A 112 7.59 4.30 -19.17
N HIS A 113 7.10 4.64 -20.37
CA HIS A 113 6.68 6.02 -20.69
C HIS A 113 5.52 6.48 -19.81
N LEU A 114 4.57 5.59 -19.52
CA LEU A 114 3.46 5.86 -18.62
C LEU A 114 3.93 6.12 -17.19
N LEU A 115 4.92 5.34 -16.72
CA LEU A 115 5.52 5.52 -15.40
C LEU A 115 6.26 6.87 -15.31
N VAL A 116 6.93 7.28 -16.39
CA VAL A 116 7.58 8.60 -16.50
C VAL A 116 6.56 9.74 -16.51
N ILE A 117 5.43 9.60 -17.21
CA ILE A 117 4.35 10.61 -17.21
C ILE A 117 3.72 10.78 -15.83
N ILE A 118 3.64 9.72 -15.03
CA ILE A 118 3.12 9.78 -13.66
C ILE A 118 4.14 10.46 -12.71
N MET A 119 5.42 10.49 -13.09
CA MET A 119 6.51 11.08 -12.31
C MET A 119 6.87 12.52 -12.71
N GLY A 120 6.38 12.99 -13.88
CA GLY A 120 6.67 14.32 -14.45
C GLY A 120 5.69 15.41 -14.05
#